data_AF-A0ABD5FSD8-F1
#
_entry.id   AF-A0ABD5FSD8-F1
#
_cell.length_a   1.000
_cell.length_b   1.000
_cell.length_c   1.000
_cell.angle_alpha   90.00
_cell.angle_beta   90.00
_cell.angle_gamma   90.00
#
_symmetry.space_group_name_H-M   'P 1'
#
loop_
_entity.id
_entity.type
_entity.pdbx_description
1 polymer ?
#
loop_
_entity_poly.entity_id
_entity_poly.type
_entity_poly.pdbx_seq_one_letter_code
_entity_poly.pdbx_strand_id
1 'polypeptide(L)'
;KFVFQKLNIVKWIDLVNRYAANSDIYINGTETKLYVDNLPQGKDEVKGTKWFKVPPGKTKVQLALSSFAELESATAEIREAWV
;
A
#
# COMPACT_ATOMS: atom_id res chain seq x y z
N LYS A 1 -7.18 22.41 -5.77
CA LYS A 1 -8.53 21.82 -6.01
C LYS A 1 -8.93 21.07 -4.74
N PHE A 2 -9.94 21.52 -4.02
CA PHE A 2 -10.39 20.86 -2.78
C PHE A 2 -11.34 19.71 -3.15
N VAL A 3 -11.10 18.52 -2.62
CA VAL A 3 -12.00 17.36 -2.77
C VAL A 3 -12.78 17.22 -1.46
N PHE A 4 -14.10 17.33 -1.55
CA PHE A 4 -15.00 17.08 -0.43
C PHE A 4 -15.49 15.63 -0.53
N GLN A 5 -15.11 14.79 0.43
CA GLN A 5 -15.65 13.44 0.59
C GLN A 5 -16.68 13.43 1.72
N LYS A 6 -17.94 13.13 1.39
CA LYS A 6 -19.00 12.93 2.37
C LYS A 6 -19.05 11.46 2.75
N LEU A 7 -18.56 11.15 3.95
CA LEU A 7 -18.42 9.77 4.44
C LEU A 7 -19.67 9.27 5.18
N ASN A 8 -20.64 10.16 5.45
CA ASN A 8 -21.95 9.86 6.05
C ASN A 8 -21.88 9.08 7.39
N ILE A 9 -20.93 9.44 8.26
CA ILE A 9 -20.71 8.80 9.56
C ILE A 9 -20.94 9.80 10.71
N VAL A 10 -21.47 9.31 11.83
CA VAL A 10 -21.88 10.12 12.99
C VAL A 10 -20.69 10.45 13.92
N LYS A 11 -19.59 9.68 13.87
CA LYS A 11 -18.34 9.92 14.60
C LYS A 11 -17.13 9.45 13.78
N TRP A 12 -15.96 10.01 14.07
CA TRP A 12 -14.67 9.53 13.57
C TRP A 12 -14.40 8.14 14.15
N ILE A 13 -14.65 7.11 13.35
CA ILE A 13 -14.22 5.73 13.57
C ILE A 13 -13.11 5.42 12.57
N ASP A 14 -12.25 4.44 12.88
CA ASP A 14 -11.28 3.94 11.90
C ASP A 14 -12.07 3.44 10.68
N LEU A 15 -11.98 4.22 9.59
CA LEU A 15 -12.74 3.98 8.39
C LEU A 15 -12.19 2.74 7.73
N VAL A 16 -13.02 1.70 7.61
CA VAL A 16 -12.66 0.45 6.95
C VAL A 16 -12.17 0.71 5.52
N ASN A 17 -12.71 1.76 4.87
CA ASN A 17 -12.24 2.23 3.58
C ASN A 17 -11.15 3.29 3.75
N ARG A 18 -9.90 2.85 3.85
CA ARG A 18 -8.73 3.71 4.08
C ARG A 18 -8.31 4.53 2.85
N TYR A 19 -8.64 4.04 1.66
CA TYR A 19 -8.25 4.66 0.39
C TYR A 19 -9.48 5.03 -0.44
N ALA A 20 -9.36 6.07 -1.28
CA ALA A 20 -10.45 6.46 -2.15
C ALA A 20 -10.62 5.41 -3.26
N ALA A 21 -11.80 5.40 -3.90
CA ALA A 21 -11.98 4.61 -5.12
C ALA A 21 -10.98 5.06 -6.19
N ASN A 22 -10.39 4.11 -6.90
CA ASN A 22 -9.35 4.33 -7.91
C ASN A 22 -8.05 4.95 -7.36
N SER A 23 -7.76 4.77 -6.06
CA SER A 23 -6.46 5.15 -5.52
C SER A 23 -5.37 4.19 -6.00
N ASP A 24 -4.22 4.74 -6.38
CA ASP A 24 -3.03 3.99 -6.76
C ASP A 24 -2.11 3.82 -5.55
N ILE A 25 -1.82 2.57 -5.20
CA ILE A 25 -0.89 2.24 -4.12
C ILE A 25 0.40 1.71 -4.73
N TYR A 26 1.51 2.38 -4.42
CA TYR A 26 2.83 2.00 -4.91
C TYR A 26 3.83 1.87 -3.77
N ILE A 27 4.65 0.83 -3.83
CA ILE A 27 5.72 0.55 -2.88
C ILE A 27 7.07 0.72 -3.58
N ASN A 28 7.88 1.64 -3.09
CA ASN A 28 9.27 1.80 -3.54
C ASN A 28 10.20 1.03 -2.61
N GLY A 29 10.71 -0.12 -3.07
CA GLY A 29 11.66 -0.93 -2.31
C GLY A 29 13.03 -0.30 -2.11
N THR A 30 13.45 0.62 -2.98
CA THR A 30 14.74 1.35 -2.87
C THR A 30 14.68 2.42 -1.78
N GLU A 31 13.58 3.18 -1.75
CA GLU A 31 13.37 4.22 -0.75
C GLU A 31 12.73 3.70 0.54
N THR A 32 12.28 2.44 0.56
CA THR A 32 11.53 1.84 1.67
C THR A 32 10.32 2.69 2.06
N LYS A 33 9.52 3.08 1.06
CA LYS A 33 8.36 3.97 1.23
C LYS A 33 7.13 3.45 0.54
N LEU A 34 6.00 3.64 1.22
CA LEU A 34 4.65 3.47 0.68
C LEU A 34 4.14 4.81 0.16
N TYR A 35 3.56 4.79 -1.03
CA TYR A 35 2.91 5.92 -1.67
C TYR A 35 1.44 5.58 -1.95
N VAL A 36 0.58 6.57 -1.73
CA VAL A 36 -0.84 6.53 -2.12
C VAL A 36 -1.09 7.76 -2.97
N ASP A 37 -1.53 7.57 -4.21
CA ASP A 37 -1.75 8.66 -5.17
C ASP A 37 -0.52 9.59 -5.31
N ASN A 38 0.67 8.98 -5.37
CA ASN A 38 2.00 9.64 -5.39
C ASN A 38 2.39 10.43 -4.13
N LEU A 39 1.62 10.33 -3.04
CA LEU A 39 1.94 10.96 -1.76
C LEU A 39 2.52 9.95 -0.77
N PRO A 40 3.63 10.27 -0.09
CA PRO A 40 4.23 9.36 0.88
C PRO A 40 3.31 9.17 2.08
N GLN A 41 3.00 7.92 2.40
CA GLN A 41 1.97 7.55 3.37
C GLN A 41 2.53 6.61 4.44
N GLY A 42 3.62 7.02 5.10
CA GLY A 42 4.32 6.19 6.10
C GLY A 42 3.49 5.82 7.35
N LYS A 43 2.37 6.51 7.60
CA LYS A 43 1.45 6.18 8.69
C LYS A 43 0.64 4.90 8.46
N ASP A 44 0.50 4.49 7.21
CA ASP A 44 -0.28 3.30 6.83
C ASP A 44 0.60 2.04 6.81
N GLU A 45 1.90 2.18 7.02
CA GLU A 45 2.83 1.08 7.26
C GLU A 45 2.67 0.52 8.69
N VAL A 46 2.62 -0.81 8.80
CA VAL A 46 2.52 -1.48 10.10
C VAL A 46 3.86 -1.40 10.82
N LYS A 47 3.93 -0.66 11.93
CA LYS A 47 5.13 -0.57 12.77
C LYS A 47 5.67 -1.97 13.12
N GLY A 48 6.91 -2.26 12.73
CA GLY A 48 7.56 -3.55 12.96
C GLY A 48 7.81 -4.37 11.70
N THR A 49 7.25 -3.98 10.55
CA THR A 49 7.68 -4.51 9.24
C THR A 49 9.04 -3.92 8.89
N LYS A 50 10.12 -4.62 9.22
CA LYS A 50 11.42 -4.25 8.66
C LYS A 50 11.34 -4.52 7.16
N TRP A 51 11.52 -3.47 6.35
CA TRP A 51 11.74 -3.61 4.92
C TRP A 51 12.87 -4.62 4.68
N PHE A 52 12.53 -5.75 4.08
CA PHE A 52 13.47 -6.85 3.88
C PHE A 52 13.84 -6.96 2.41
N LYS A 53 15.10 -7.31 2.16
CA LYS A 53 15.53 -7.73 0.82
C LYS A 53 15.02 -9.14 0.57
N VAL A 54 14.55 -9.37 -0.64
CA VAL A 54 14.17 -10.72 -1.08
C VAL A 54 15.43 -11.61 -1.07
N PRO A 55 15.44 -12.76 -0.36
CA PRO A 55 16.58 -13.65 -0.35
C PRO A 55 16.78 -14.30 -1.73
N PRO A 56 18.01 -14.74 -2.07
CA PRO A 56 18.26 -15.46 -3.32
C PRO A 56 17.51 -16.79 -3.34
N GLY A 57 17.10 -17.22 -4.54
CA GLY A 57 16.35 -18.46 -4.75
C GLY A 57 14.86 -18.23 -5.00
N LYS A 58 14.03 -19.15 -4.51
CA LYS A 58 12.57 -19.10 -4.75
C LYS A 58 11.87 -18.34 -3.63
N THR A 59 11.26 -17.21 -3.97
CA THR A 59 10.44 -16.42 -3.05
C THR A 59 8.98 -16.41 -3.52
N LYS A 60 8.05 -16.60 -2.59
CA LYS A 60 6.62 -16.44 -2.85
C LYS A 60 6.19 -15.05 -2.37
N VAL A 61 5.68 -14.24 -3.29
CA VAL A 61 5.04 -12.95 -2.97
C VAL A 61 3.54 -13.18 -2.87
N GLN A 62 2.92 -12.67 -1.80
CA GLN A 62 1.47 -12.77 -1.59
C GLN A 62 0.91 -11.38 -1.32
N LEU A 63 -0.13 -11.03 -2.06
CA LEU A 63 -0.94 -9.84 -1.80
C LEU A 63 -2.20 -10.28 -1.04
N ALA A 64 -2.34 -9.81 0.19
CA ALA A 64 -3.55 -10.00 0.98
C ALA A 64 -4.38 -8.71 0.91
N LEU A 65 -5.63 -8.84 0.47
CA LEU A 65 -6.57 -7.74 0.36
C LEU A 65 -7.68 -7.89 1.41
N SER A 66 -8.24 -6.77 1.82
CA SER A 66 -9.44 -6.74 2.64
C SER A 66 -10.62 -7.34 1.88
N SER A 67 -11.60 -7.93 2.59
CA SER A 67 -12.84 -8.46 1.99
C SER A 67 -13.70 -7.39 1.31
N PHE A 68 -13.41 -6.10 1.53
CA PHE A 68 -14.11 -4.96 0.94
C PHE A 68 -13.38 -4.35 -0.25
N ALA A 69 -12.17 -4.81 -0.55
CA ALA A 69 -11.34 -4.25 -1.62
C ALA A 69 -11.58 -4.99 -2.94
N GLU A 70 -11.80 -4.22 -4.00
CA GLU A 70 -11.76 -4.71 -5.38
C GLU A 70 -10.45 -4.26 -6.01
N LEU A 71 -9.78 -5.17 -6.72
CA LEU A 71 -8.49 -4.92 -7.35
C LEU A 71 -8.63 -5.09 -8.86
N GLU A 72 -8.29 -4.04 -9.62
CA GLU A 72 -8.23 -4.13 -11.07
C GLU A 72 -6.97 -4.89 -11.52
N SER A 73 -5.81 -4.48 -11.02
CA SER A 73 -4.54 -5.17 -11.28
C SER A 73 -3.52 -4.94 -10.17
N ALA A 74 -2.61 -5.88 -9.98
CA ALA A 74 -1.44 -5.71 -9.14
C ALA A 74 -0.21 -6.26 -9.84
N THR A 75 0.88 -5.51 -9.78
CA THR A 75 2.17 -5.89 -10.35
C THR A 75 3.24 -5.79 -9.27
N ALA A 76 4.11 -6.80 -9.21
CA ALA A 76 5.27 -6.80 -8.34
C ALA A 76 6.52 -6.98 -9.19
N GLU A 77 7.47 -6.05 -9.07
CA GLU A 77 8.77 -6.12 -9.72
C GLU A 77 9.85 -6.40 -8.67
N ILE A 78 10.64 -7.45 -8.89
CA ILE A 78 11.84 -7.75 -8.11
C ILE A 78 13.03 -7.55 -9.03
N ARG A 79 14.04 -6.82 -8.56
CA ARG A 79 15.29 -6.59 -9.30
C ARG A 79 16.44 -7.21 -8.54
N GLU A 80 17.29 -7.94 -9.26
CA GLU A 80 18.54 -8.44 -8.71
C GLU A 80 19.47 -7.27 -8.39
N ALA A 81 20.08 -7.30 -7.21
CA ALA A 81 21.08 -6.35 -6.78
C ALA A 81 22.27 -7.10 -6.19
N TRP A 82 23.46 -6.72 -6.62
CA TRP A 82 24.74 -7.32 -6.21
C TRP A 82 25.42 -6.37 -5.23
N VAL A 83 26.05 -6.90 -4.19
CA VAL A 83 26.89 -6.16 -3.23
C VAL A 83 28.31 -6.70 -3.33
#